data_AF-E9JUC4-F1
#
_entry.id   AF-E9JUC4-F1
#
_cell.length_a   1.000
_cell.length_b   1.000
_cell.length_c   1.000
_cell.angle_alpha   90.00
_cell.angle_beta   90.00
_cell.angle_gamma   90.00
#
_symmetry.space_group_name_H-M   'P 1'
#
loop_
_entity.id
_entity.type
_entity.pdbx_description
1 polymer ?
#
loop_
_entity_poly.entity_id
_entity_poly.type
_entity_poly.pdbx_seq_one_letter_code
_entity_poly.pdbx_strand_id
1 'polypeptide(L)'
;AHSPVFTLLEESLQGQCTIAAYGKTHLVLQEALKRLDVVYSALYMQNVSNRWLGVRLEFASCIIIFLVALIGVTGKMKWAATQKTGMVSLSLTMAMTLTETLNWLVRQVATVEADMNSVERVLHYTREVEHEEMPEMRDLVAKLERKREGTAADVTGTVVIEPASPTSTAPHPVQAGSLVFEDVRMRYREGLPLVLRGVSFQIAPREKVGVVGRTGSGKSTLLLTFMRMVEVCGGAIRVNGRDIGAYGLRELRRQFSMIPQDPVLFDGSVRLNVDPFLEASPAEVWAALELVGLRERVASESEGIDSRVLEGGSNYSVGQRQLMCMARALLKRGSGFILMDEATANIDPALDRQIQATVMSAFSAYTVVTIAHRLHTVAQYDKIIVMDHGVVAEMGSPRELAERPDSIFSGMVEALGNRGAKEFHHLLL
;
A
#
# COMPACT_ATOMS: atom_id res chain seq x y z
N ALA A 1 4.32 22.22 4.07
CA ALA A 1 4.57 23.18 2.97
C ALA A 1 5.06 22.51 1.68
N HIS A 2 6.00 21.56 1.72
CA HIS A 2 6.60 20.99 0.50
C HIS A 2 5.77 19.96 -0.28
N SER A 3 4.65 19.47 0.28
CA SER A 3 3.83 18.41 -0.33
C SER A 3 3.45 18.63 -1.81
N PRO A 4 3.07 19.84 -2.26
CA PRO A 4 2.71 20.07 -3.67
C PRO A 4 3.87 19.86 -4.65
N VAL A 5 5.11 20.08 -4.21
CA VAL A 5 6.32 19.89 -5.03
C VAL A 5 6.64 18.41 -5.17
N PHE A 6 6.58 17.65 -4.07
CA PHE A 6 6.77 16.20 -4.11
C PHE A 6 5.70 15.51 -4.95
N THR A 7 4.44 15.93 -4.82
CA THR A 7 3.33 15.40 -5.63
C THR A 7 3.57 15.65 -7.12
N LEU A 8 3.98 16.86 -7.51
CA LEU A 8 4.26 17.16 -8.90
C LEU A 8 5.44 16.35 -9.45
N LEU A 9 6.49 16.16 -8.64
CA LEU A 9 7.65 15.37 -9.03
C LEU A 9 7.24 13.91 -9.29
N GLU A 10 6.43 13.33 -8.39
CA GLU A 10 5.92 11.97 -8.54
C GLU A 10 5.03 11.82 -9.79
N GLU A 11 4.08 12.73 -9.98
CA GLU A 11 3.22 12.78 -11.18
C GLU A 11 4.05 12.93 -12.47
N SER A 12 5.10 13.74 -12.43
CA SER A 12 5.98 14.00 -13.59
C SER A 12 6.86 12.80 -13.93
N LEU A 13 7.37 12.09 -12.91
CA LEU A 13 8.16 10.88 -13.08
C LEU A 13 7.30 9.74 -13.62
N GLN A 14 6.11 9.53 -13.05
CA GLN A 14 5.16 8.51 -13.52
C GLN A 14 4.63 8.82 -14.93
N GLY A 15 4.37 10.09 -15.23
CA GLY A 15 3.82 10.56 -16.50
C GLY A 15 4.84 10.92 -17.58
N GLN A 16 6.14 10.65 -17.38
CA GLN A 16 7.22 11.19 -18.23
C GLN A 16 7.03 10.89 -19.71
N CYS A 17 6.71 9.63 -20.06
CA CYS A 17 6.51 9.22 -21.45
C CYS A 17 5.36 9.98 -22.11
N THR A 18 4.24 10.16 -21.39
CA THR A 18 3.07 10.90 -21.88
C THR A 18 3.42 12.38 -22.08
N ILE A 19 4.07 13.00 -21.09
CA ILE A 19 4.48 14.41 -21.16
C ILE A 19 5.39 14.64 -22.37
N ALA A 20 6.37 13.75 -22.58
CA ALA A 20 7.30 13.81 -23.68
C ALA A 20 6.61 13.61 -25.04
N ALA A 21 5.73 12.61 -25.15
CA ALA A 21 5.00 12.30 -26.37
C ALA A 21 4.11 13.47 -26.85
N TYR A 22 3.46 14.18 -25.92
CA TYR A 22 2.64 15.35 -26.25
C TYR A 22 3.42 16.67 -26.31
N GLY A 23 4.73 16.66 -26.06
CA GLY A 23 5.58 17.87 -26.09
C GLY A 23 5.19 18.93 -25.05
N LYS A 24 4.61 18.53 -23.91
CA LYS A 24 4.05 19.45 -22.90
C LYS A 24 4.98 19.73 -21.72
N THR A 25 6.27 19.43 -21.84
CA THR A 25 7.28 19.66 -20.78
C THR A 25 7.30 21.10 -20.27
N HIS A 26 7.08 22.08 -21.14
CA HIS A 26 7.04 23.49 -20.76
C HIS A 26 5.87 23.82 -19.81
N LEU A 27 4.70 23.19 -19.95
CA LEU A 27 3.56 23.41 -19.06
C LEU A 27 3.82 22.83 -17.68
N VAL A 28 4.42 21.63 -17.63
CA VAL A 28 4.80 20.98 -16.36
C VAL A 28 5.85 21.82 -15.64
N LEU A 29 6.83 22.36 -16.38
CA LEU A 29 7.84 23.26 -15.81
C LEU A 29 7.23 24.57 -15.28
N GLN A 30 6.29 25.18 -16.01
CA GLN A 30 5.58 26.38 -15.54
C GLN A 30 4.80 26.11 -14.25
N GLU A 31 4.11 24.97 -14.16
CA GLU A 31 3.40 24.57 -12.95
C GLU A 31 4.39 24.27 -11.80
N ALA A 32 5.54 23.66 -12.08
CA ALA A 32 6.59 23.44 -11.10
C ALA A 32 7.11 24.75 -10.50
N LEU A 33 7.40 25.73 -11.35
CA LEU A 33 7.82 27.07 -10.92
C LEU A 33 6.74 27.73 -10.06
N LYS A 34 5.48 27.67 -10.47
CA LYS A 34 4.37 28.24 -9.70
C LYS A 34 4.23 27.60 -8.30
N ARG A 35 4.36 26.27 -8.19
CA ARG A 35 4.34 25.58 -6.89
C ARG A 35 5.56 25.92 -6.04
N LEU A 36 6.74 26.04 -6.66
CA LEU A 36 7.96 26.49 -5.97
C LEU A 36 7.81 27.92 -5.44
N ASP A 37 7.23 28.84 -6.21
CA ASP A 37 6.98 30.23 -5.79
C ASP A 37 6.08 30.29 -4.55
N VAL A 38 5.05 29.44 -4.48
CA VAL A 38 4.19 29.33 -3.28
C VAL A 38 5.01 28.86 -2.07
N VAL A 39 5.85 27.84 -2.23
CA VAL A 39 6.71 27.35 -1.14
C VAL A 39 7.73 28.40 -0.70
N TYR A 40 8.42 29.03 -1.65
CA TYR A 40 9.44 30.03 -1.36
C TYR A 40 8.84 31.34 -0.83
N SER A 41 7.65 31.75 -1.26
CA SER A 41 6.98 32.93 -0.71
C SER A 41 6.66 32.76 0.78
N ALA A 42 6.23 31.57 1.20
CA ALA A 42 6.01 31.26 2.61
C ALA A 42 7.33 31.33 3.42
N LEU A 43 8.40 30.73 2.91
CA LEU A 43 9.72 30.79 3.54
C LEU A 43 10.27 32.22 3.58
N TYR A 44 10.05 32.99 2.52
CA TYR A 44 10.45 34.38 2.44
C TYR A 44 9.71 35.23 3.48
N MET A 45 8.39 35.05 3.63
CA MET A 45 7.60 35.72 4.68
C MET A 45 8.11 35.38 6.08
N GLN A 46 8.47 34.12 6.34
CA GLN A 46 9.08 33.72 7.61
C GLN A 46 10.43 34.42 7.84
N ASN A 47 11.29 34.46 6.83
CA ASN A 47 12.58 35.13 6.91
C ASN A 47 12.45 36.64 7.14
N VAL A 48 11.53 37.31 6.43
CA VAL A 48 11.27 38.74 6.61
C VAL A 48 10.73 39.02 8.01
N SER A 49 9.81 38.20 8.51
CA SER A 49 9.27 38.31 9.87
C SER A 49 10.37 38.16 10.93
N ASN A 50 11.25 37.17 10.76
CA ASN A 50 12.41 36.95 11.62
C ASN A 50 13.41 38.12 11.56
N ARG A 51 13.64 38.73 10.40
CA ARG A 51 14.49 39.93 10.28
C ARG A 51 13.86 41.14 10.95
N TRP A 52 12.57 41.38 10.71
CA TRP A 52 11.82 42.47 11.33
C TRP A 52 11.88 42.39 12.85
N LEU A 53 11.62 41.20 13.42
CA LEU A 53 11.71 40.97 14.85
C LEU A 53 13.11 41.24 15.39
N GLY A 54 14.15 40.78 14.68
CA GLY A 54 15.56 41.05 15.03
C GLY A 54 15.89 42.53 15.13
N VAL A 55 15.54 43.31 14.10
CA VAL A 55 15.80 44.76 14.07
C VAL A 55 15.11 45.48 15.23
N ARG A 56 13.88 45.06 15.59
CA ARG A 56 13.15 45.65 16.72
C ARG A 56 13.81 45.34 18.06
N LEU A 57 14.26 44.10 18.26
CA LEU A 57 14.97 43.68 19.47
C LEU A 57 16.32 44.39 19.61
N GLU A 58 17.10 44.51 18.54
CA GLU A 58 18.36 45.25 18.52
C GLU A 58 18.14 46.74 18.82
N PHE A 59 17.13 47.36 18.22
CA PHE A 59 16.81 48.76 18.48
C PHE A 59 16.44 49.02 19.95
N ALA A 60 15.58 48.18 20.54
CA ALA A 60 15.23 48.27 21.95
C ALA A 60 16.47 48.13 22.84
N SER A 61 17.40 47.27 22.44
CA SER A 61 18.64 47.02 23.17
C SER A 61 19.63 48.17 23.09
N CYS A 62 19.75 48.82 21.93
CA CYS A 62 20.52 50.05 21.78
C CYS A 62 20.01 51.16 22.70
N ILE A 63 18.68 51.27 22.90
CA ILE A 63 18.09 52.22 23.86
C ILE A 63 18.53 51.88 25.29
N ILE A 64 18.48 50.61 25.69
CA ILE A 64 18.90 50.17 27.04
C ILE A 64 20.39 50.47 27.26
N ILE A 65 21.25 50.12 26.30
CA ILE A 65 22.70 50.38 26.34
C ILE A 65 22.96 51.89 26.46
N PHE A 66 22.26 52.70 25.67
CA PHE A 66 22.37 54.17 25.72
C PHE A 66 21.98 54.72 27.11
N LEU A 67 20.89 54.23 27.69
CA LEU A 67 20.44 54.66 29.02
C LEU A 67 21.44 54.25 30.11
N VAL A 68 21.96 53.01 30.07
CA VAL A 68 22.98 52.53 31.02
C VAL A 68 24.26 53.37 30.91
N ALA A 69 24.71 53.66 29.68
CA ALA A 69 25.87 54.50 29.44
C ALA A 69 25.65 55.94 29.92
N LEU A 70 24.50 56.54 29.63
CA LEU A 70 24.15 57.91 30.02
C LEU A 70 24.09 58.05 31.55
N ILE A 71 23.41 57.13 32.24
CA ILE A 71 23.33 57.11 33.72
C ILE A 71 24.71 56.88 34.32
N GLY A 72 25.49 55.95 33.77
CA GLY A 72 26.85 55.66 34.23
C GLY A 72 27.79 56.87 34.12
N VAL A 73 27.79 57.57 32.98
CA VAL A 73 28.65 58.74 32.73
C VAL A 73 28.19 59.96 33.54
N THR A 74 26.89 60.26 33.56
CA THR A 74 26.35 61.39 34.33
C THR A 74 26.51 61.18 35.83
N GLY A 75 26.33 59.95 36.32
CA GLY A 75 26.60 59.58 37.71
C GLY A 75 28.07 59.79 38.09
N LYS A 76 29.00 59.44 37.19
CA LYS A 76 30.44 59.72 37.35
C LYS A 76 30.76 61.21 37.39
N MET A 77 30.15 62.02 36.53
CA MET A 77 30.38 63.46 36.48
C MET A 77 29.78 64.22 37.68
N LYS A 78 28.60 63.81 38.17
CA LYS A 78 27.92 64.49 39.29
C LYS A 78 28.38 64.01 40.68
N TRP A 79 28.69 62.73 40.83
CA TRP A 79 29.15 62.12 42.08
C TRP A 79 30.55 61.51 41.89
N ALA A 80 31.56 62.37 41.78
CA ALA A 80 32.93 61.98 41.46
C ALA A 80 33.58 61.00 42.47
N ALA A 81 33.03 60.83 43.68
CA ALA A 81 33.65 60.07 44.77
C ALA A 81 33.10 58.65 45.01
N THR A 82 31.92 58.26 44.50
CA THR A 82 31.22 57.04 44.98
C THR A 82 31.06 55.92 43.95
N GLN A 83 31.17 56.20 42.64
CA GLN A 83 30.93 55.19 41.60
C GLN A 83 32.24 54.53 41.13
N LYS A 84 32.35 53.20 41.32
CA LYS A 84 33.47 52.40 40.77
C LYS A 84 33.29 52.26 39.26
N THR A 85 34.17 52.87 38.47
CA THR A 85 34.12 52.84 36.99
C THR A 85 33.98 51.42 36.44
N GLY A 86 34.62 50.44 37.07
CA GLY A 86 34.56 49.03 36.67
C GLY A 86 33.16 48.42 36.70
N MET A 87 32.27 48.85 37.61
CA MET A 87 30.88 48.33 37.65
C MET A 87 30.03 48.87 36.51
N VAL A 88 30.28 50.11 36.07
CA VAL A 88 29.62 50.72 34.91
C VAL A 88 30.07 50.01 33.62
N SER A 89 31.37 49.76 33.46
CA SER A 89 31.90 49.00 32.33
C SER A 89 31.37 47.57 32.31
N LEU A 90 31.35 46.89 33.45
CA LEU A 90 30.78 45.54 33.57
C LEU A 90 29.29 45.52 33.19
N SER A 91 28.52 46.50 33.67
CA SER A 91 27.08 46.62 33.37
C SER A 91 26.82 46.85 31.88
N LEU A 92 27.68 47.64 31.22
CA LEU A 92 27.60 47.88 29.78
C LEU A 92 27.90 46.60 28.97
N THR A 93 28.96 45.87 29.34
CA THR A 93 29.30 44.59 28.70
C THR A 93 28.19 43.55 28.91
N MET A 94 27.65 43.43 30.13
CA MET A 94 26.54 42.50 30.39
C MET A 94 25.25 42.87 29.63
N ALA A 95 24.95 44.17 29.49
CA ALA A 95 23.80 44.63 28.70
C ALA A 95 23.93 44.27 27.21
N MET A 96 25.14 44.38 26.65
CA MET A 96 25.44 43.95 25.27
C MET A 96 25.25 42.44 25.10
N THR A 97 25.82 41.62 25.99
CA THR A 97 25.69 40.15 25.89
C THR A 97 24.25 39.67 26.12
N LEU A 98 23.52 40.29 27.05
CA LEU A 98 22.12 39.94 27.33
C LEU A 98 21.21 40.20 26.11
N THR A 99 21.50 41.25 25.37
CA THR A 99 20.79 41.59 24.12
C THR A 99 20.92 40.50 23.07
N GLU A 100 22.15 40.07 22.79
CA GLU A 100 22.44 39.06 21.76
C GLU A 100 21.81 37.72 22.12
N THR A 101 21.93 37.32 23.39
CA THR A 101 21.33 36.07 23.90
C THR A 101 19.80 36.09 23.85
N LEU A 102 19.16 37.22 24.14
CA LEU A 102 17.70 37.35 24.05
C LEU A 102 17.19 37.28 22.60
N ASN A 103 17.87 37.96 21.67
CA ASN A 103 17.52 37.90 20.24
C ASN A 103 17.68 36.47 19.70
N TRP A 104 18.75 35.77 20.09
CA TRP A 104 18.93 34.37 19.75
C TRP A 104 17.82 33.50 20.34
N LEU A 105 17.48 33.65 21.63
CA LEU A 105 16.46 32.85 22.31
C LEU A 105 15.09 32.99 21.64
N VAL A 106 14.65 34.21 21.34
CA VAL A 106 13.34 34.47 20.70
C VAL A 106 13.26 33.78 19.33
N ARG A 107 14.35 33.83 18.55
CA ARG A 107 14.42 33.12 17.26
C ARG A 107 14.37 31.61 17.45
N GLN A 108 15.08 31.06 18.44
CA GLN A 108 15.06 29.63 18.70
C GLN A 108 13.68 29.15 19.11
N VAL A 109 12.96 29.89 19.96
CA VAL A 109 11.58 29.54 20.35
C VAL A 109 10.67 29.49 19.13
N ALA A 110 10.73 30.50 18.26
CA ALA A 110 9.92 30.52 17.04
C ALA A 110 10.27 29.38 16.06
N THR A 111 11.56 29.05 15.93
CA THR A 111 12.00 27.91 15.10
C THR A 111 11.52 26.59 15.67
N VAL A 112 11.67 26.37 16.98
CA VAL A 112 11.21 25.15 17.66
C VAL A 112 9.71 24.99 17.51
N GLU A 113 8.92 26.05 17.70
CA GLU A 113 7.47 26.02 17.50
C GLU A 113 7.11 25.65 16.04
N ALA A 114 7.80 26.25 15.06
CA ALA A 114 7.60 25.92 13.66
C ALA A 114 7.94 24.46 13.34
N ASP A 115 9.04 23.93 13.90
CA ASP A 115 9.49 22.57 13.71
C ASP A 115 8.58 21.55 14.43
N MET A 116 7.98 21.92 15.56
CA MET A 116 7.04 21.05 16.29
C MET A 116 5.76 20.73 15.51
N ASN A 117 5.39 21.51 14.49
CA ASN A 117 4.33 21.14 13.54
C ASN A 117 4.62 19.79 12.85
N SER A 118 5.90 19.44 12.64
CA SER A 118 6.26 18.14 12.08
C SER A 118 5.94 16.99 13.04
N VAL A 119 6.19 17.19 14.34
CA VAL A 119 5.88 16.23 15.41
C VAL A 119 4.36 16.09 15.57
N GLU A 120 3.63 17.21 15.57
CA GLU A 120 2.17 17.20 15.61
C GLU A 120 1.57 16.38 14.45
N ARG A 121 2.09 16.54 13.23
CA ARG A 121 1.65 15.73 12.07
C ARG A 121 1.92 14.24 12.24
N VAL A 122 3.08 13.87 12.79
CA VAL A 122 3.40 12.46 13.08
C VAL A 122 2.47 11.90 14.16
N LEU A 123 2.20 12.68 15.21
CA LEU A 123 1.28 12.30 16.28
C LEU A 123 -0.15 12.14 15.77
N HIS A 124 -0.60 13.02 14.87
CA HIS A 124 -1.89 12.91 14.20
C HIS A 124 -2.02 11.58 13.45
N TYR A 125 -1.02 11.19 12.64
CA TYR A 125 -1.04 9.88 11.96
C TYR A 125 -1.00 8.68 12.91
N THR A 126 -0.44 8.85 14.11
CA THR A 126 -0.32 7.77 15.10
C THR A 126 -1.56 7.63 15.98
N ARG A 127 -2.30 8.72 16.23
CA ARG A 127 -3.37 8.76 17.25
C ARG A 127 -4.76 9.04 16.70
N GLU A 128 -4.87 9.86 15.66
CA GLU A 128 -6.15 10.42 15.20
C GLU A 128 -6.68 9.74 13.94
N VAL A 129 -5.80 9.19 13.11
CA VAL A 129 -6.23 8.41 11.94
C VAL A 129 -6.92 7.12 12.41
N GLU A 130 -8.01 6.75 11.75
CA GLU A 130 -8.71 5.50 12.02
C GLU A 130 -7.79 4.31 11.71
N HIS A 131 -7.62 3.42 12.68
CA HIS A 131 -6.76 2.25 12.54
C HIS A 131 -7.60 1.00 12.36
N GLU A 132 -7.18 0.11 11.46
CA GLU A 132 -7.73 -1.25 11.42
C GLU A 132 -7.47 -1.95 12.76
N GLU A 133 -8.51 -2.52 13.36
CA GLU A 133 -8.35 -3.23 14.63
C GLU A 133 -7.60 -4.55 14.44
N MET A 134 -6.34 -4.59 14.87
CA MET A 134 -5.52 -5.81 14.93
C MET A 134 -5.04 -6.09 16.36
N PRO A 135 -5.86 -6.75 17.20
CA PRO A 135 -5.53 -7.01 18.61
C PRO A 135 -4.19 -7.74 18.79
N GLU A 136 -3.91 -8.75 17.96
CA GLU A 136 -2.67 -9.53 18.00
C GLU A 136 -1.41 -8.66 17.84
N MET A 137 -1.49 -7.62 17.01
CA MET A 137 -0.36 -6.70 16.81
C MET A 137 -0.20 -5.76 18.00
N ARG A 138 -1.30 -5.28 18.60
CA ARG A 138 -1.24 -4.48 19.83
C ARG A 138 -0.57 -5.27 20.96
N ASP A 139 -0.92 -6.54 21.10
CA ASP A 139 -0.29 -7.43 22.09
C ASP A 139 1.21 -7.65 21.81
N LEU A 140 1.59 -7.82 20.54
CA LEU A 140 2.99 -7.97 20.15
C LEU A 140 3.79 -6.69 20.42
N VAL A 141 3.25 -5.53 20.07
CA VAL A 141 3.86 -4.23 20.36
C VAL A 141 4.03 -4.05 21.86
N ALA A 142 2.99 -4.32 22.67
CA ALA A 142 3.09 -4.24 24.12
C ALA A 142 4.15 -5.19 24.71
N LYS A 143 4.32 -6.39 24.13
CA LYS A 143 5.41 -7.31 24.51
C LYS A 143 6.78 -6.77 24.14
N LEU A 144 6.94 -6.19 22.95
CA LEU A 144 8.20 -5.63 22.48
C LEU A 144 8.59 -4.38 23.27
N GLU A 145 7.63 -3.51 23.60
CA GLU A 145 7.85 -2.34 24.45
C GLU A 145 8.34 -2.74 25.85
N ARG A 146 7.68 -3.72 26.49
CA ARG A 146 8.15 -4.29 27.77
C ARG A 146 9.55 -4.88 27.68
N LYS A 147 9.90 -5.50 26.54
CA LYS A 147 11.25 -6.06 26.30
C LYS A 147 12.29 -4.95 26.10
N ARG A 148 11.87 -3.78 25.59
CA ARG A 148 12.73 -2.62 25.31
C ARG A 148 13.09 -1.83 26.57
N GLU A 149 12.23 -1.85 27.59
CA GLU A 149 12.51 -1.24 28.91
C GLU A 149 13.70 -1.91 29.65
N GLY A 150 14.09 -3.14 29.29
CA GLY A 150 15.20 -3.89 29.90
C GLY A 150 16.56 -3.78 29.19
N THR A 151 16.61 -3.27 27.96
CA THR A 151 17.84 -3.24 27.16
C THR A 151 17.90 -1.95 26.37
N ALA A 152 18.84 -1.06 26.71
CA ALA A 152 19.16 0.09 25.88
C ALA A 152 19.72 -0.41 24.53
N ALA A 153 18.85 -0.55 23.53
CA ALA A 153 19.20 -1.14 22.25
C ALA A 153 19.02 -0.12 21.11
N ASP A 154 20.11 0.00 20.37
CA ASP A 154 20.38 0.76 19.16
C ASP A 154 19.17 0.92 18.23
N VAL A 155 18.85 2.17 17.88
CA VAL A 155 17.68 2.53 17.06
C VAL A 155 17.92 2.24 15.55
N THR A 156 19.13 1.84 15.19
CA THR A 156 19.59 1.62 13.80
C THR A 156 19.68 0.15 13.39
N GLY A 157 19.24 -0.78 14.24
CA GLY A 157 19.32 -2.22 13.94
C GLY A 157 18.56 -2.58 12.67
N THR A 158 19.29 -3.00 11.63
CA THR A 158 18.72 -3.64 10.44
C THR A 158 17.85 -4.81 10.89
N VAL A 159 16.57 -4.80 10.52
CA VAL A 159 15.66 -5.93 10.77
C VAL A 159 16.11 -7.09 9.91
N VAL A 160 16.91 -7.99 10.48
CA VAL A 160 17.27 -9.26 9.85
C VAL A 160 16.08 -10.20 10.04
N ILE A 161 15.40 -10.55 8.95
CA ILE A 161 14.42 -11.62 8.97
C ILE A 161 15.21 -12.92 9.09
N GLU A 162 15.25 -13.49 10.30
CA GLU A 162 15.84 -14.81 10.51
C GLU A 162 14.98 -15.85 9.78
N PRO A 163 15.58 -16.71 8.94
CA PRO A 163 14.83 -17.75 8.25
C PRO A 163 14.17 -18.67 9.27
N ALA A 164 12.91 -19.03 9.04
CA ALA A 164 12.24 -20.02 9.87
C ALA A 164 13.06 -21.32 9.85
N SER A 165 13.21 -21.99 11.00
CA SER A 165 13.84 -23.31 11.05
C SER A 165 13.13 -24.25 10.06
N PRO A 166 13.86 -25.11 9.32
CA PRO A 166 13.27 -25.91 8.25
C PRO A 166 12.27 -26.92 8.81
N THR A 167 11.00 -26.52 8.91
CA THR A 167 9.90 -27.42 9.28
C THR A 167 9.38 -28.14 8.04
N SER A 168 9.85 -29.37 7.89
CA SER A 168 9.32 -30.44 7.00
C SER A 168 9.41 -30.16 5.49
N THR A 169 10.03 -31.09 4.77
CA THR A 169 10.07 -31.14 3.29
C THR A 169 8.75 -31.62 2.65
N ALA A 170 7.77 -32.05 3.45
CA ALA A 170 6.49 -32.50 2.96
C ALA A 170 5.58 -31.30 2.61
N PRO A 171 4.84 -31.35 1.49
CA PRO A 171 3.88 -30.30 1.14
C PRO A 171 2.86 -30.13 2.27
N HIS A 172 2.60 -28.88 2.65
CA HIS A 172 1.68 -28.57 3.73
C HIS A 172 0.25 -28.97 3.33
N PRO A 173 -0.51 -29.65 4.20
CA PRO A 173 -1.86 -30.08 3.86
C PRO A 173 -2.75 -28.88 3.59
N VAL A 174 -3.28 -28.80 2.37
CA VAL A 174 -4.22 -27.75 1.95
C VAL A 174 -5.64 -28.17 2.33
N GLN A 175 -6.30 -27.35 3.14
CA GLN A 175 -7.73 -27.47 3.41
C GLN A 175 -8.48 -26.42 2.58
N ALA A 176 -9.18 -26.87 1.54
CA ALA A 176 -9.97 -25.98 0.70
C ALA A 176 -11.07 -25.29 1.50
N GLY A 177 -11.24 -23.98 1.27
CA GLY A 177 -12.19 -23.19 2.03
C GLY A 177 -13.59 -23.15 1.43
N SER A 178 -14.61 -22.94 2.26
CA SER A 178 -15.99 -22.66 1.82
C SER A 178 -16.41 -21.23 2.16
N LEU A 179 -17.23 -20.62 1.31
CA LEU A 179 -17.65 -19.22 1.45
C LEU A 179 -19.16 -19.11 1.23
N VAL A 180 -19.85 -18.40 2.12
CA VAL A 180 -21.30 -18.15 2.01
C VAL A 180 -21.56 -16.66 2.19
N PHE A 181 -22.34 -16.09 1.27
CA PHE A 181 -22.83 -14.72 1.29
C PHE A 181 -24.36 -14.76 1.50
N GLU A 182 -24.85 -14.03 2.49
CA GLU A 182 -26.27 -13.95 2.87
C GLU A 182 -26.71 -12.47 2.91
N ASP A 183 -27.45 -12.00 1.90
CA ASP A 183 -27.97 -10.62 1.77
C ASP A 183 -26.92 -9.53 2.02
N VAL A 184 -25.72 -9.72 1.48
CA VAL A 184 -24.58 -8.82 1.76
C VAL A 184 -24.78 -7.47 1.09
N ARG A 185 -24.64 -6.41 1.90
CA ARG A 185 -24.76 -5.01 1.48
C ARG A 185 -23.50 -4.25 1.84
N MET A 186 -22.95 -3.50 0.91
CA MET A 186 -21.69 -2.79 1.12
C MET A 186 -21.70 -1.41 0.45
N ARG A 187 -21.09 -0.43 1.13
CA ARG A 187 -20.78 0.91 0.63
C ARG A 187 -19.39 1.30 1.13
N TYR A 188 -18.67 2.17 0.41
CA TYR A 188 -17.33 2.60 0.81
C TYR A 188 -17.30 3.59 1.97
N ARG A 189 -18.32 4.44 2.10
CA ARG A 189 -18.44 5.42 3.18
C ARG A 189 -19.90 5.60 3.57
N GLU A 190 -20.12 6.02 4.80
CA GLU A 190 -21.44 6.45 5.24
C GLU A 190 -21.97 7.59 4.36
N GLY A 191 -23.28 7.60 4.12
CA GLY A 191 -23.93 8.55 3.22
C GLY A 191 -23.77 8.27 1.72
N LEU A 192 -22.87 7.37 1.29
CA LEU A 192 -22.77 6.98 -0.12
C LEU A 192 -23.76 5.86 -0.51
N PRO A 193 -24.13 5.75 -1.80
CA PRO A 193 -24.95 4.65 -2.30
C PRO A 193 -24.32 3.27 -2.07
N LEU A 194 -25.18 2.26 -1.92
CA LEU A 194 -24.74 0.86 -1.88
C LEU A 194 -24.14 0.44 -3.23
N VAL A 195 -22.95 -0.15 -3.15
CA VAL A 195 -22.25 -0.77 -4.28
C VAL A 195 -22.64 -2.25 -4.40
N LEU A 196 -22.70 -2.98 -3.28
CA LEU A 196 -23.30 -4.31 -3.23
C LEU A 196 -24.67 -4.22 -2.57
N ARG A 197 -25.70 -4.82 -3.20
CA ARG A 197 -27.12 -4.57 -2.90
C ARG A 197 -27.89 -5.86 -2.61
N GLY A 198 -27.44 -6.63 -1.61
CA GLY A 198 -28.08 -7.89 -1.21
C GLY A 198 -27.53 -9.10 -1.96
N VAL A 199 -26.20 -9.16 -2.06
CA VAL A 199 -25.48 -10.25 -2.73
C VAL A 199 -25.57 -11.52 -1.90
N SER A 200 -26.07 -12.60 -2.51
CA SER A 200 -26.18 -13.93 -1.87
C SER A 200 -25.72 -15.04 -2.81
N PHE A 201 -24.79 -15.87 -2.35
CA PHE A 201 -24.30 -17.05 -3.08
C PHE A 201 -23.47 -17.96 -2.15
N GLN A 202 -23.15 -19.16 -2.63
CA GLN A 202 -22.29 -20.10 -1.92
C GLN A 202 -21.20 -20.66 -2.84
N ILE A 203 -19.99 -20.78 -2.30
CA ILE A 203 -18.84 -21.44 -2.90
C ILE A 203 -18.45 -22.64 -2.05
N ALA A 204 -18.47 -23.82 -2.66
CA ALA A 204 -18.09 -25.07 -2.02
C ALA A 204 -16.56 -25.24 -1.98
N PRO A 205 -16.02 -26.07 -1.06
CA PRO A 205 -14.60 -26.40 -1.06
C PRO A 205 -14.16 -27.00 -2.40
N ARG A 206 -12.98 -26.56 -2.88
CA ARG A 206 -12.35 -26.96 -4.17
C ARG A 206 -13.08 -26.50 -5.43
N GLU A 207 -14.16 -25.74 -5.27
CA GLU A 207 -14.88 -25.17 -6.40
C GLU A 207 -14.07 -24.02 -7.03
N LYS A 208 -14.02 -24.01 -8.36
CA LYS A 208 -13.46 -22.92 -9.16
C LYS A 208 -14.60 -22.04 -9.65
N VAL A 209 -14.60 -20.78 -9.22
CA VAL A 209 -15.69 -19.83 -9.45
C VAL A 209 -15.20 -18.63 -10.26
N GLY A 210 -15.84 -18.39 -11.40
CA GLY A 210 -15.60 -17.21 -12.23
C GLY A 210 -16.60 -16.11 -11.90
N VAL A 211 -16.12 -14.93 -11.54
CA VAL A 211 -16.96 -13.74 -11.33
C VAL A 211 -16.84 -12.84 -12.56
N VAL A 212 -17.93 -12.68 -13.28
CA VAL A 212 -17.98 -11.93 -14.55
C VAL A 212 -19.05 -10.84 -14.50
N GLY A 213 -19.01 -9.91 -15.45
CA GLY A 213 -19.96 -8.81 -15.56
C GLY A 213 -19.31 -7.53 -16.08
N ARG A 214 -20.12 -6.53 -16.40
CA ARG A 214 -19.64 -5.25 -16.96
C ARG A 214 -18.73 -4.49 -15.99
N THR A 215 -17.90 -3.59 -16.53
CA THR A 215 -17.12 -2.65 -15.70
C THR A 215 -18.07 -1.84 -14.81
N GLY A 216 -17.73 -1.72 -13.53
CA GLY A 216 -18.57 -1.04 -12.54
C GLY A 216 -19.69 -1.88 -11.93
N SER A 217 -19.83 -3.17 -12.26
CA SER A 217 -20.88 -4.03 -11.68
C SER A 217 -20.63 -4.48 -10.22
N GLY A 218 -19.47 -4.13 -9.64
CA GLY A 218 -19.13 -4.45 -8.24
C GLY A 218 -18.20 -5.66 -8.05
N LYS A 219 -17.61 -6.22 -9.12
CA LYS A 219 -16.70 -7.39 -9.04
C LYS A 219 -15.50 -7.18 -8.13
N SER A 220 -14.69 -6.13 -8.35
CA SER A 220 -13.52 -5.86 -7.51
C SER A 220 -13.93 -5.52 -6.07
N THR A 221 -15.06 -4.83 -5.91
CA THR A 221 -15.65 -4.57 -4.58
C THR A 221 -16.02 -5.86 -3.85
N LEU A 222 -16.54 -6.86 -4.55
CA LEU A 222 -16.83 -8.17 -3.98
C LEU A 222 -15.56 -8.81 -3.38
N LEU A 223 -14.45 -8.79 -4.12
CA LEU A 223 -13.19 -9.36 -3.65
C LEU A 223 -12.61 -8.62 -2.43
N LEU A 224 -12.79 -7.30 -2.34
CA LEU A 224 -12.41 -6.53 -1.14
C LEU A 224 -13.17 -6.98 0.12
N THR A 225 -14.43 -7.42 -0.01
CA THR A 225 -15.22 -7.92 1.13
C THR A 225 -14.72 -9.27 1.64
N PHE A 226 -14.11 -10.11 0.81
CA PHE A 226 -13.62 -11.44 1.20
C PHE A 226 -12.50 -11.34 2.24
N MET A 227 -11.66 -10.31 2.12
CA MET A 227 -10.52 -10.06 3.00
C MET A 227 -10.81 -9.04 4.11
N ARG A 228 -12.05 -8.56 4.23
CA ARG A 228 -12.44 -7.42 5.07
C ARG A 228 -11.47 -6.25 4.89
N MET A 229 -11.23 -5.86 3.64
CA MET A 229 -10.57 -4.58 3.31
C MET A 229 -11.56 -3.42 3.42
N VAL A 230 -12.85 -3.71 3.26
CA VAL A 230 -13.95 -2.80 3.57
C VAL A 230 -15.01 -3.59 4.32
N GLU A 231 -15.55 -2.98 5.37
CA GLU A 231 -16.61 -3.59 6.16
C GLU A 231 -17.96 -3.58 5.43
N VAL A 232 -18.73 -4.64 5.64
CA VAL A 232 -20.10 -4.73 5.11
C VAL A 232 -21.05 -3.96 6.02
N CYS A 233 -22.06 -3.33 5.44
CA CYS A 233 -23.06 -2.55 6.19
C CYS A 233 -24.36 -3.32 6.45
N GLY A 234 -24.45 -4.57 6.01
CA GLY A 234 -25.59 -5.47 6.25
C GLY A 234 -25.38 -6.84 5.61
N GLY A 235 -26.18 -7.81 6.03
CA GLY A 235 -26.03 -9.23 5.67
C GLY A 235 -24.95 -9.93 6.49
N ALA A 236 -24.60 -11.15 6.08
CA ALA A 236 -23.56 -11.95 6.71
C ALA A 236 -22.67 -12.63 5.66
N ILE A 237 -21.37 -12.74 5.99
CA ILE A 237 -20.42 -13.54 5.22
C ILE A 237 -19.87 -14.61 6.16
N ARG A 238 -19.89 -15.87 5.74
CA ARG A 238 -19.31 -16.98 6.50
C ARG A 238 -18.17 -17.61 5.72
N VAL A 239 -17.01 -17.74 6.35
CA VAL A 239 -15.83 -18.43 5.82
C VAL A 239 -15.66 -19.71 6.63
N ASN A 240 -15.61 -20.87 5.97
CA ASN A 240 -15.50 -22.18 6.61
C ASN A 240 -16.59 -22.42 7.69
N GLY A 241 -17.80 -21.86 7.47
CA GLY A 241 -18.93 -21.95 8.40
C GLY A 241 -18.90 -20.96 9.58
N ARG A 242 -17.81 -20.23 9.79
CA ARG A 242 -17.67 -19.19 10.83
C ARG A 242 -17.96 -17.81 10.24
N ASP A 243 -18.66 -16.97 11.00
CA ASP A 243 -18.92 -15.58 10.60
C ASP A 243 -17.61 -14.80 10.40
N ILE A 244 -17.54 -14.00 9.33
CA ILE A 244 -16.34 -13.27 8.94
C ILE A 244 -15.92 -12.21 9.98
N GLY A 245 -16.90 -11.65 10.70
CA GLY A 245 -16.71 -10.67 11.76
C GLY A 245 -16.06 -11.28 13.01
N ALA A 246 -16.26 -12.58 13.23
CA ALA A 246 -15.68 -13.30 14.36
C ALA A 246 -14.18 -13.61 14.19
N TYR A 247 -13.63 -13.50 12.99
CA TYR A 247 -12.20 -13.67 12.74
C TYR A 247 -11.41 -12.41 13.12
N GLY A 248 -10.19 -12.59 13.63
CA GLY A 248 -9.18 -11.53 13.59
C GLY A 248 -8.75 -11.28 12.14
N LEU A 249 -8.45 -10.02 11.77
CA LEU A 249 -8.11 -9.67 10.37
C LEU A 249 -6.93 -10.47 9.82
N ARG A 250 -5.89 -10.74 10.64
CA ARG A 250 -4.74 -11.56 10.24
C ARG A 250 -5.13 -13.02 10.01
N GLU A 251 -5.89 -13.59 10.94
CA GLU A 251 -6.41 -14.96 10.83
C GLU A 251 -7.22 -15.12 9.54
N LEU A 252 -8.12 -14.17 9.26
CA LEU A 252 -8.93 -14.15 8.05
C LEU A 252 -8.08 -14.01 6.78
N ARG A 253 -7.22 -12.99 6.70
CA ARG A 253 -6.38 -12.70 5.52
C ARG A 253 -5.34 -13.81 5.26
N ARG A 254 -5.04 -14.65 6.24
CA ARG A 254 -4.22 -15.86 6.04
C ARG A 254 -4.96 -16.93 5.23
N GLN A 255 -6.29 -17.02 5.35
CA GLN A 255 -7.12 -17.99 4.60
C GLN A 255 -7.10 -17.76 3.08
N PHE A 256 -6.79 -16.54 2.63
CA PHE A 256 -6.83 -16.15 1.22
C PHE A 256 -5.43 -15.85 0.69
N SER A 257 -5.08 -16.42 -0.46
CA SER A 257 -3.93 -15.99 -1.26
C SER A 257 -4.42 -15.15 -2.44
N MET A 258 -3.76 -14.03 -2.73
CA MET A 258 -4.19 -13.10 -3.78
C MET A 258 -3.18 -13.07 -4.91
N ILE A 259 -3.67 -13.16 -6.14
CA ILE A 259 -2.92 -12.92 -7.36
C ILE A 259 -3.54 -11.65 -7.99
N PRO A 260 -2.89 -10.49 -7.84
CA PRO A 260 -3.43 -9.22 -8.31
C PRO A 260 -3.40 -9.12 -9.84
N GLN A 261 -4.16 -8.15 -10.36
CA GLN A 261 -4.18 -7.80 -11.77
C GLN A 261 -2.81 -7.34 -12.29
N ASP A 262 -2.15 -6.47 -11.53
CA ASP A 262 -0.80 -5.99 -11.83
C ASP A 262 0.19 -6.64 -10.84
N PRO A 263 1.02 -7.60 -11.30
CA PRO A 263 2.03 -8.23 -10.46
C PRO A 263 3.04 -7.22 -9.91
N VAL A 264 3.08 -7.10 -8.58
CA VAL A 264 4.08 -6.27 -7.89
C VAL A 264 5.23 -7.16 -7.41
N LEU A 265 6.43 -6.85 -7.92
CA LEU A 265 7.70 -7.41 -7.50
C LEU A 265 8.60 -6.30 -6.93
N PHE A 266 9.37 -6.65 -5.92
CA PHE A 266 10.29 -5.75 -5.21
C PHE A 266 11.73 -5.99 -5.69
N ASP A 267 12.57 -4.95 -5.61
CA ASP A 267 14.03 -5.13 -5.80
C ASP A 267 14.55 -6.10 -4.72
N GLY A 268 15.22 -7.16 -5.16
CA GLY A 268 15.62 -8.27 -4.28
C GLY A 268 15.88 -9.54 -5.08
N SER A 269 15.92 -10.71 -4.41
CA SER A 269 16.06 -11.98 -5.12
C SER A 269 14.71 -12.55 -5.58
N VAL A 270 14.74 -13.51 -6.51
CA VAL A 270 13.55 -14.30 -6.87
C VAL A 270 12.96 -14.97 -5.63
N ARG A 271 13.80 -15.54 -4.77
CA ARG A 271 13.41 -16.17 -3.51
C ARG A 271 12.65 -15.22 -2.59
N LEU A 272 13.15 -14.01 -2.36
CA LEU A 272 12.48 -13.02 -1.51
C LEU A 272 11.16 -12.54 -2.12
N ASN A 273 11.04 -12.54 -3.45
CA ASN A 273 9.81 -12.18 -4.11
C ASN A 273 8.73 -13.28 -4.02
N VAL A 274 9.09 -14.56 -4.03
CA VAL A 274 8.11 -15.66 -3.92
C VAL A 274 7.86 -16.10 -2.48
N ASP A 275 8.81 -15.91 -1.58
CA ASP A 275 8.73 -16.21 -0.15
C ASP A 275 9.34 -15.07 0.69
N PRO A 276 8.58 -13.97 0.92
CA PRO A 276 9.09 -12.78 1.61
C PRO A 276 9.50 -13.01 3.06
N PHE A 277 8.95 -14.05 3.70
CA PHE A 277 9.20 -14.36 5.11
C PHE A 277 10.21 -15.50 5.29
N LEU A 278 10.75 -16.04 4.19
CA LEU A 278 11.73 -17.14 4.21
C LEU A 278 11.23 -18.36 5.02
N GLU A 279 9.93 -18.65 4.92
CA GLU A 279 9.29 -19.80 5.57
C GLU A 279 9.46 -21.11 4.78
N ALA A 280 9.82 -21.01 3.50
CA ALA A 280 10.04 -22.12 2.60
C ALA A 280 11.54 -22.42 2.44
N SER A 281 11.84 -23.71 2.39
CA SER A 281 13.16 -24.20 2.00
C SER A 281 13.43 -23.91 0.52
N PRO A 282 14.72 -23.80 0.11
CA PRO A 282 15.07 -23.67 -1.31
C PRO A 282 14.45 -24.74 -2.20
N ALA A 283 14.32 -25.97 -1.70
CA ALA A 283 13.69 -27.07 -2.42
C ALA A 283 12.19 -26.84 -2.66
N GLU A 284 11.45 -26.35 -1.66
CA GLU A 284 10.05 -25.97 -1.79
C GLU A 284 9.87 -24.83 -2.79
N VAL A 285 10.76 -23.82 -2.76
CA VAL A 285 10.75 -22.71 -3.73
C VAL A 285 10.94 -23.22 -5.15
N TRP A 286 11.92 -24.10 -5.37
CA TRP A 286 12.15 -24.72 -6.67
C TRP A 286 10.99 -25.60 -7.13
N ALA A 287 10.32 -26.30 -6.23
CA ALA A 287 9.13 -27.10 -6.53
C ALA A 287 7.94 -26.21 -6.93
N ALA A 288 7.73 -25.09 -6.23
CA ALA A 288 6.70 -24.11 -6.60
C ALA A 288 6.97 -23.48 -7.97
N LEU A 289 8.23 -23.12 -8.26
CA LEU A 289 8.65 -22.61 -9.56
C LEU A 289 8.48 -23.64 -10.70
N GLU A 290 8.64 -24.92 -10.40
CA GLU A 290 8.38 -26.02 -11.35
C GLU A 290 6.88 -26.13 -11.66
N LEU A 291 6.02 -26.12 -10.64
CA LEU A 291 4.56 -26.24 -10.81
C LEU A 291 3.96 -25.11 -11.66
N VAL A 292 4.57 -23.92 -11.62
CA VAL A 292 4.15 -22.78 -12.45
C VAL A 292 4.91 -22.71 -13.79
N GLY A 293 5.87 -23.61 -14.04
CA GLY A 293 6.68 -23.66 -15.26
C GLY A 293 7.63 -22.48 -15.43
N LEU A 294 8.16 -21.93 -14.33
CA LEU A 294 9.16 -20.86 -14.33
C LEU A 294 10.57 -21.37 -13.96
N ARG A 295 10.72 -22.66 -13.61
CA ARG A 295 12.00 -23.26 -13.20
C ARG A 295 13.10 -23.04 -14.22
N GLU A 296 12.88 -23.38 -15.49
CA GLU A 296 13.92 -23.30 -16.53
C GLU A 296 14.44 -21.88 -16.71
N ARG A 297 13.54 -20.90 -16.73
CA ARG A 297 13.86 -19.47 -16.83
C ARG A 297 14.71 -18.99 -15.64
N VAL A 298 14.42 -19.45 -14.43
CA VAL A 298 15.19 -19.06 -13.23
C VAL A 298 16.51 -19.83 -13.17
N ALA A 299 16.53 -21.11 -13.55
CA ALA A 299 17.72 -21.95 -13.56
C ALA A 299 18.76 -21.53 -14.62
N SER A 300 18.35 -20.82 -15.67
CA SER A 300 19.27 -20.26 -16.66
C SER A 300 20.05 -19.03 -16.16
N GLU A 301 19.60 -18.40 -15.06
CA GLU A 301 20.33 -17.30 -14.43
C GLU A 301 21.48 -17.84 -13.57
N SER A 302 22.59 -17.10 -13.49
CA SER A 302 23.81 -17.56 -12.81
C SER A 302 23.64 -17.87 -11.32
N GLU A 303 22.67 -17.22 -10.66
CA GLU A 303 22.41 -17.36 -9.21
C GLU A 303 21.07 -18.07 -8.92
N GLY A 304 20.38 -18.61 -9.94
CA GLY A 304 19.12 -19.32 -9.77
C GLY A 304 18.07 -18.52 -8.98
N ILE A 305 17.54 -19.11 -7.91
CA ILE A 305 16.54 -18.46 -7.04
C ILE A 305 17.07 -17.22 -6.29
N ASP A 306 18.39 -17.06 -6.20
CA ASP A 306 19.01 -15.91 -5.55
C ASP A 306 19.30 -14.78 -6.56
N SER A 307 19.02 -14.98 -7.85
CA SER A 307 19.17 -13.96 -8.89
C SER A 307 18.31 -12.74 -8.65
N ARG A 308 18.84 -11.58 -9.06
CA ARG A 308 18.22 -10.28 -8.83
C ARG A 308 16.96 -10.06 -9.68
N VAL A 309 15.90 -9.63 -9.01
CA VAL A 309 14.71 -9.01 -9.57
C VAL A 309 14.89 -7.51 -9.43
N LEU A 310 14.80 -6.77 -10.52
CA LEU A 310 14.89 -5.30 -10.50
C LEU A 310 13.58 -4.69 -9.99
N GLU A 311 13.61 -3.41 -9.63
CA GLU A 311 12.41 -2.66 -9.21
C GLU A 311 11.25 -2.84 -10.20
N GLY A 312 10.07 -3.20 -9.67
CA GLY A 312 8.88 -3.50 -10.46
C GLY A 312 8.98 -4.76 -11.34
N GLY A 313 10.04 -5.56 -11.20
CA GLY A 313 10.31 -6.73 -12.02
C GLY A 313 10.58 -6.39 -13.48
N SER A 314 11.19 -5.24 -13.76
CA SER A 314 11.43 -4.75 -15.14
C SER A 314 12.24 -5.69 -16.03
N ASN A 315 13.00 -6.64 -15.45
CA ASN A 315 13.74 -7.69 -16.15
C ASN A 315 12.91 -8.97 -16.44
N TYR A 316 11.63 -9.00 -16.10
CA TYR A 316 10.70 -10.10 -16.36
C TYR A 316 9.52 -9.66 -17.21
N SER A 317 9.03 -10.54 -18.08
CA SER A 317 7.80 -10.28 -18.84
C SER A 317 6.58 -10.23 -17.94
N VAL A 318 5.50 -9.58 -18.38
CA VAL A 318 4.24 -9.47 -17.62
C VAL A 318 3.76 -10.85 -17.13
N GLY A 319 3.70 -11.85 -18.02
CA GLY A 319 3.25 -13.18 -17.62
C GLY A 319 4.27 -13.95 -16.75
N GLN A 320 5.59 -13.71 -16.89
CA GLN A 320 6.57 -14.28 -15.94
C GLN A 320 6.36 -13.72 -14.53
N ARG A 321 6.06 -12.42 -14.41
CA ARG A 321 5.71 -11.81 -13.12
C ARG A 321 4.41 -12.42 -12.55
N GLN A 322 3.43 -12.72 -13.40
CA GLN A 322 2.22 -13.45 -12.99
C GLN A 322 2.55 -14.83 -12.42
N LEU A 323 3.40 -15.62 -13.11
CA LEU A 323 3.83 -16.93 -12.64
C LEU A 323 4.59 -16.85 -11.31
N MET A 324 5.38 -15.79 -11.07
CA MET A 324 5.99 -15.55 -9.76
C MET A 324 4.94 -15.30 -8.67
N CYS A 325 3.88 -14.53 -8.96
CA CYS A 325 2.77 -14.35 -8.03
C CYS A 325 2.01 -15.67 -7.77
N MET A 326 1.87 -16.53 -8.78
CA MET A 326 1.30 -17.88 -8.60
C MET A 326 2.19 -18.77 -7.72
N ALA A 327 3.52 -18.73 -7.91
CA ALA A 327 4.46 -19.45 -7.05
C ALA A 327 4.40 -18.93 -5.60
N ARG A 328 4.34 -17.60 -5.42
CA ARG A 328 4.09 -16.96 -4.11
C ARG A 328 2.79 -17.46 -3.48
N ALA A 329 1.75 -17.63 -4.29
CA ALA A 329 0.47 -18.13 -3.79
C ALA A 329 0.52 -19.60 -3.36
N LEU A 330 1.28 -20.45 -4.06
CA LEU A 330 1.51 -21.85 -3.69
C LEU A 330 2.33 -22.02 -2.41
N LEU A 331 3.29 -21.12 -2.15
CA LEU A 331 4.15 -21.18 -0.97
C LEU A 331 3.45 -20.66 0.30
N LYS A 332 2.37 -19.87 0.16
CA LYS A 332 1.64 -19.30 1.30
C LYS A 332 0.91 -20.39 2.10
N ARG A 333 1.39 -20.62 3.32
CA ARG A 333 0.82 -21.59 4.27
C ARG A 333 -0.51 -21.12 4.86
N GLY A 334 -1.42 -22.06 5.09
CA GLY A 334 -2.70 -21.81 5.76
C GLY A 334 -3.74 -21.08 4.90
N SER A 335 -3.53 -21.02 3.58
CA SER A 335 -4.52 -20.51 2.63
C SER A 335 -5.38 -21.66 2.08
N GLY A 336 -6.70 -21.48 2.13
CA GLY A 336 -7.69 -22.40 1.54
C GLY A 336 -8.32 -21.86 0.25
N PHE A 337 -8.09 -20.58 -0.03
CA PHE A 337 -8.61 -19.87 -1.20
C PHE A 337 -7.50 -19.23 -2.02
N ILE A 338 -7.63 -19.28 -3.34
CA ILE A 338 -6.86 -18.48 -4.28
C ILE A 338 -7.81 -17.45 -4.92
N LEU A 339 -7.54 -16.17 -4.71
CA LEU A 339 -8.26 -15.07 -5.32
C LEU A 339 -7.44 -14.51 -6.47
N MET A 340 -8.03 -14.41 -7.65
CA MET A 340 -7.37 -13.89 -8.85
C MET A 340 -8.17 -12.72 -9.40
N ASP A 341 -7.52 -11.57 -9.58
CA ASP A 341 -8.12 -10.40 -10.24
C ASP A 341 -7.52 -10.28 -11.63
N GLU A 342 -8.21 -10.77 -12.66
CA GLU A 342 -7.61 -11.00 -13.96
C GLU A 342 -7.80 -9.78 -14.90
N ALA A 343 -6.69 -9.17 -15.34
CA ALA A 343 -6.65 -8.47 -16.63
C ALA A 343 -5.40 -8.87 -17.43
N THR A 344 -5.49 -9.96 -18.17
CA THR A 344 -4.42 -10.54 -18.99
C THR A 344 -4.18 -9.80 -20.32
N ALA A 345 -4.49 -8.49 -20.38
CA ALA A 345 -4.21 -7.70 -21.58
C ALA A 345 -2.69 -7.69 -21.85
N ASN A 346 -2.28 -8.04 -23.07
CA ASN A 346 -0.88 -8.12 -23.53
C ASN A 346 -0.05 -9.32 -23.02
N ILE A 347 -0.69 -10.42 -22.61
CA ILE A 347 0.02 -11.70 -22.38
C ILE A 347 0.02 -12.53 -23.67
N ASP A 348 1.16 -13.16 -23.97
CA ASP A 348 1.31 -14.10 -25.08
C ASP A 348 0.33 -15.28 -24.95
N PRO A 349 -0.34 -15.74 -26.02
CA PRO A 349 -1.30 -16.83 -25.95
C PRO A 349 -0.75 -18.15 -25.39
N ALA A 350 0.53 -18.46 -25.58
CA ALA A 350 1.13 -19.67 -25.01
C ALA A 350 1.28 -19.54 -23.49
N LEU A 351 1.71 -18.37 -23.01
CA LEU A 351 1.84 -18.09 -21.58
C LEU A 351 0.48 -18.00 -20.88
N ASP A 352 -0.55 -17.49 -21.57
CA ASP A 352 -1.94 -17.50 -21.09
C ASP A 352 -2.44 -18.95 -20.87
N ARG A 353 -2.19 -19.85 -21.83
CA ARG A 353 -2.51 -21.28 -21.67
C ARG A 353 -1.74 -21.92 -20.51
N GLN A 354 -0.48 -21.55 -20.32
CA GLN A 354 0.32 -22.02 -19.20
C GLN A 354 -0.29 -21.59 -17.87
N ILE A 355 -0.66 -20.31 -17.72
CA ILE A 355 -1.33 -19.80 -16.52
C ILE A 355 -2.62 -20.59 -16.25
N GLN A 356 -3.46 -20.79 -17.27
CA GLN A 356 -4.70 -21.58 -17.10
C GLN A 356 -4.41 -23.04 -16.72
N ALA A 357 -3.44 -23.69 -17.36
CA ALA A 357 -3.04 -25.05 -17.03
C ALA A 357 -2.55 -25.16 -15.57
N THR A 358 -1.76 -24.19 -15.11
CA THR A 358 -1.31 -24.11 -13.71
C THR A 358 -2.49 -23.91 -12.76
N VAL A 359 -3.48 -23.08 -13.10
CA VAL A 359 -4.69 -22.92 -12.27
C VAL A 359 -5.45 -24.24 -12.12
N MET A 360 -5.65 -24.96 -13.23
CA MET A 360 -6.40 -26.21 -13.21
C MET A 360 -5.64 -27.35 -12.51
N SER A 361 -4.30 -27.37 -12.60
CA SER A 361 -3.45 -28.42 -12.01
C SER A 361 -2.96 -28.08 -10.60
N ALA A 362 -2.11 -27.06 -10.46
CA ALA A 362 -1.44 -26.71 -9.21
C ALA A 362 -2.41 -26.20 -8.12
N PHE A 363 -3.52 -25.56 -8.52
CA PHE A 363 -4.56 -25.11 -7.59
C PHE A 363 -5.78 -26.06 -7.51
N SER A 364 -5.63 -27.32 -7.95
CA SER A 364 -6.70 -28.33 -7.86
C SER A 364 -7.20 -28.58 -6.42
N ALA A 365 -6.31 -28.48 -5.44
CA ALA A 365 -6.63 -28.67 -4.02
C ALA A 365 -7.25 -27.44 -3.33
N TYR A 366 -7.30 -26.29 -4.00
CA TYR A 366 -7.78 -25.01 -3.45
C TYR A 366 -9.15 -24.66 -3.99
N THR A 367 -9.88 -23.83 -3.25
CA THR A 367 -11.04 -23.10 -3.77
C THR A 367 -10.53 -21.87 -4.53
N VAL A 368 -10.92 -21.71 -5.78
CA VAL A 368 -10.40 -20.62 -6.63
C VAL A 368 -11.52 -19.66 -6.97
N VAL A 369 -11.30 -18.36 -6.78
CA VAL A 369 -12.25 -17.32 -7.21
C VAL A 369 -11.53 -16.34 -8.12
N THR A 370 -12.01 -16.22 -9.33
CA THR A 370 -11.38 -15.42 -10.38
C THR A 370 -12.34 -14.33 -10.84
N ILE A 371 -11.97 -13.06 -10.68
CA ILE A 371 -12.63 -11.98 -11.41
C ILE A 371 -12.10 -12.04 -12.84
N ALA A 372 -12.93 -12.46 -13.78
CA ALA A 372 -12.52 -12.64 -15.16
C ALA A 372 -12.99 -11.48 -16.03
N HIS A 373 -12.04 -10.89 -16.76
CA HIS A 373 -12.31 -9.91 -17.82
C HIS A 373 -12.35 -10.54 -19.22
N ARG A 374 -11.82 -11.76 -19.37
CA ARG A 374 -11.91 -12.54 -20.61
C ARG A 374 -12.64 -13.84 -20.29
N LEU A 375 -13.67 -14.17 -21.06
CA LEU A 375 -14.54 -15.30 -20.72
C LEU A 375 -13.83 -16.65 -20.86
N HIS A 376 -12.90 -16.79 -21.79
CA HIS A 376 -12.22 -18.07 -22.08
C HIS A 376 -11.44 -18.61 -20.87
N THR A 377 -11.02 -17.77 -19.92
CA THR A 377 -10.29 -18.21 -18.72
C THR A 377 -11.18 -18.91 -17.70
N VAL A 378 -12.48 -18.64 -17.72
CA VAL A 378 -13.45 -19.24 -16.80
C VAL A 378 -14.34 -20.28 -17.48
N ALA A 379 -14.05 -20.64 -18.73
CA ALA A 379 -14.82 -21.63 -19.49
C ALA A 379 -14.83 -23.02 -18.81
N GLN A 380 -13.70 -23.41 -18.21
CA GLN A 380 -13.50 -24.73 -17.58
C GLN A 380 -13.78 -24.71 -16.07
N TYR A 381 -14.40 -23.64 -15.55
CA TYR A 381 -14.67 -23.52 -14.12
C TYR A 381 -15.97 -24.24 -13.75
N ASP A 382 -16.11 -24.57 -12.47
CA ASP A 382 -17.28 -25.30 -11.97
C ASP A 382 -18.53 -24.40 -11.96
N LYS A 383 -18.35 -23.11 -11.69
CA LYS A 383 -19.45 -22.15 -11.49
C LYS A 383 -19.07 -20.75 -11.99
N ILE A 384 -20.04 -20.06 -12.55
CA ILE A 384 -19.97 -18.63 -12.89
C ILE A 384 -20.96 -17.87 -12.02
N ILE A 385 -20.53 -16.71 -11.52
CA ILE A 385 -21.35 -15.70 -10.86
C ILE A 385 -21.34 -14.47 -11.75
N VAL A 386 -22.50 -14.09 -12.27
CA VAL A 386 -22.64 -12.88 -13.08
C VAL A 386 -23.11 -11.73 -12.20
N MET A 387 -22.26 -10.70 -12.09
CA MET A 387 -22.54 -9.48 -11.36
C MET A 387 -23.10 -8.42 -12.30
N ASP A 388 -24.25 -7.86 -11.94
CA ASP A 388 -24.86 -6.71 -12.64
C ASP A 388 -25.35 -5.68 -11.61
N HIS A 389 -24.96 -4.41 -11.78
CA HIS A 389 -25.36 -3.28 -10.91
C HIS A 389 -25.32 -3.55 -9.38
N GLY A 390 -24.34 -4.33 -8.91
CA GLY A 390 -24.16 -4.61 -7.48
C GLY A 390 -24.95 -5.79 -6.94
N VAL A 391 -25.60 -6.59 -7.79
CA VAL A 391 -26.32 -7.81 -7.43
C VAL A 391 -25.80 -9.01 -8.22
N VAL A 392 -26.06 -10.22 -7.70
CA VAL A 392 -25.87 -11.46 -8.47
C VAL A 392 -27.08 -11.62 -9.38
N ALA A 393 -26.89 -11.42 -10.67
CA ALA A 393 -27.97 -11.50 -11.65
C ALA A 393 -28.29 -12.94 -12.05
N GLU A 394 -27.25 -13.78 -12.16
CA GLU A 394 -27.38 -15.20 -12.45
C GLU A 394 -26.14 -15.96 -11.95
N MET A 395 -26.33 -17.25 -11.72
CA MET A 395 -25.30 -18.17 -11.27
C MET A 395 -25.60 -19.57 -11.79
N GLY A 396 -24.58 -20.31 -12.20
CA GLY A 396 -24.70 -21.65 -12.75
C GLY A 396 -23.38 -22.14 -13.33
N SER A 397 -23.34 -23.35 -13.91
CA SER A 397 -22.15 -23.79 -14.64
C SER A 397 -21.95 -22.97 -15.92
N PRO A 398 -20.70 -22.80 -16.42
CA PRO A 398 -20.45 -22.11 -17.68
C PRO A 398 -21.28 -22.66 -18.85
N ARG A 399 -21.46 -23.98 -18.90
CA ARG A 399 -22.22 -24.66 -19.95
C ARG A 399 -23.71 -24.34 -19.89
N GLU A 400 -24.34 -24.47 -18.72
CA GLU A 400 -25.76 -24.16 -18.54
C GLU A 400 -26.07 -22.70 -18.88
N LEU A 401 -25.22 -21.77 -18.44
CA LEU A 401 -25.44 -20.35 -18.67
C LEU A 401 -25.16 -19.94 -20.12
N ALA A 402 -24.26 -20.61 -20.83
CA ALA A 402 -23.97 -20.33 -22.24
C ALA A 402 -25.06 -20.89 -23.18
N GLU A 403 -25.62 -22.07 -22.86
CA GLU A 403 -26.69 -22.71 -23.64
C GLU A 403 -28.06 -22.05 -23.43
N ARG A 404 -28.25 -21.30 -22.32
CA ARG A 404 -29.50 -20.59 -22.02
C ARG A 404 -29.61 -19.28 -22.82
N PRO A 405 -30.58 -19.10 -23.74
CA PRO A 405 -30.67 -17.92 -24.61
C PRO A 405 -30.91 -16.60 -23.88
N ASP A 406 -31.72 -16.63 -22.81
CA ASP A 406 -32.07 -15.43 -22.03
C ASP A 406 -31.02 -15.07 -20.95
N SER A 407 -29.88 -15.74 -20.98
CA SER A 407 -28.78 -15.58 -20.02
C SER A 407 -27.93 -14.35 -20.34
N ILE A 408 -27.56 -13.58 -19.32
CA ILE A 408 -26.66 -12.43 -19.50
C ILE A 408 -25.28 -12.94 -19.97
N PHE A 409 -24.84 -14.08 -19.46
CA PHE A 409 -23.61 -14.76 -19.81
C PHE A 409 -23.59 -15.21 -21.25
N SER A 410 -24.68 -15.79 -21.76
CA SER A 410 -24.80 -16.16 -23.18
C SER A 410 -24.64 -14.92 -24.07
N GLY A 411 -25.31 -13.81 -23.73
CA GLY A 411 -25.12 -12.53 -24.43
C GLY A 411 -23.69 -11.98 -24.35
N MET A 412 -22.97 -12.21 -23.25
CA MET A 412 -21.54 -11.87 -23.14
C MET A 412 -20.66 -12.76 -24.04
N VAL A 413 -20.98 -14.05 -24.17
CA VAL A 413 -20.28 -14.98 -25.07
C VAL A 413 -20.53 -14.61 -26.54
N GLU A 414 -21.77 -14.30 -26.90
CA GLU A 414 -22.12 -13.84 -28.25
C GLU A 414 -21.42 -12.53 -28.62
N ALA A 415 -21.23 -11.63 -27.66
CA ALA A 415 -20.50 -10.37 -27.85
C ALA A 415 -19.01 -10.56 -28.20
N LEU A 416 -18.43 -11.77 -28.02
CA LEU A 416 -17.10 -12.10 -28.52
C LEU A 416 -17.05 -12.23 -30.06
N GLY A 417 -18.22 -12.22 -30.72
CA GLY A 417 -18.37 -12.44 -32.15
C GLY A 417 -18.35 -13.91 -32.55
N ASN A 418 -18.78 -14.21 -33.78
CA ASN A 418 -19.01 -15.58 -34.26
C ASN A 418 -17.83 -16.54 -34.08
N ARG A 419 -16.58 -16.05 -34.24
CA ARG A 419 -15.39 -16.89 -34.07
C ARG A 419 -15.09 -17.12 -32.59
N GLY A 420 -15.12 -16.07 -31.77
CA GLY A 420 -14.87 -16.16 -30.34
C GLY A 420 -15.91 -16.99 -29.60
N ALA A 421 -17.19 -16.86 -29.96
CA ALA A 421 -18.27 -17.68 -29.41
C ALA A 421 -18.06 -19.17 -29.76
N LYS A 422 -17.72 -19.51 -31.02
CA LYS A 422 -17.41 -20.91 -31.40
C LYS A 422 -16.21 -21.47 -30.65
N GLU A 423 -15.14 -20.69 -30.51
CA GLU A 423 -13.96 -21.07 -29.73
C GLU A 423 -14.32 -21.28 -28.25
N PHE A 424 -15.16 -20.42 -27.67
CA PHE A 424 -15.67 -20.57 -26.31
C PHE A 424 -16.50 -21.84 -26.14
N HIS A 425 -17.44 -22.12 -27.05
CA HIS A 425 -18.23 -23.35 -27.01
C HIS A 425 -17.37 -24.62 -27.15
N HIS A 426 -16.25 -24.56 -27.90
CA HIS A 426 -15.30 -25.66 -27.95
C HIS A 426 -14.58 -25.88 -26.62
N LEU A 427 -14.40 -24.85 -25.79
CA LEU A 427 -13.82 -24.97 -24.46
C LEU A 427 -14.79 -25.55 -23.41
N LEU A 428 -16.09 -25.61 -23.73
CA LEU A 428 -17.13 -26.21 -22.87
C LEU A 428 -17.31 -27.72 -23.07
N LEU A 429 -16.74 -28.26 -24.16
CA LEU A 429 -16.71 -29.69 -24.50
C LEU A 429 -15.54 -30.38 -23.80
#